data_AF-A0A359LPD3-F1
#
_entry.id   AF-A0A359LPD3-F1
#
_cell.length_a   1.000
_cell.length_b   1.000
_cell.length_c   1.000
_cell.angle_alpha   90.00
_cell.angle_beta   90.00
_cell.angle_gamma   90.00
#
_symmetry.space_group_name_H-M   'P 1'
#
loop_
_entity.id
_entity.type
_entity.pdbx_description
1 polymer ?
#
loop_
_entity_poly.entity_id
_entity_poly.type
_entity_poly.pdbx_seq_one_letter_code
_entity_poly.pdbx_strand_id
1 'polypeptide(L)'
;MDRIEAVENAKAVLSGAVEWSIMKWLTEKKRVRTAADSGTAALDEAELAVKAEWPEELNNAYAELVPPEPGDPFAESEYEYVKQMAAGLPEEIKALARQVKEADDAATAARELAEQIFSDAESKMSASLARQGAEKALEAYELRYIAIAAAKAARNAAMNGAG
;
A
#
# COMPACT_ATOMS: atom_id res chain seq x y z
N MET A 1 14.59 -2.98 -4.37
CA MET A 1 13.61 -2.22 -5.15
C MET A 1 14.19 -0.85 -5.40
N ASP A 2 14.10 -0.34 -6.63
CA ASP A 2 14.64 0.98 -6.95
C ASP A 2 13.85 2.07 -6.21
N ARG A 3 14.56 3.10 -5.77
CA ARG A 3 13.93 4.22 -5.05
C ARG A 3 13.16 5.08 -6.04
N ILE A 4 11.89 5.35 -5.71
CA ILE A 4 11.00 6.19 -6.52
C ILE A 4 11.22 7.64 -6.11
N GLU A 5 11.59 8.50 -7.05
CA GLU A 5 11.96 9.90 -6.80
C GLU A 5 10.87 10.66 -6.02
N ALA A 6 9.60 10.50 -6.41
CA ALA A 6 8.47 11.12 -5.72
C ALA A 6 8.37 10.70 -4.25
N VAL A 7 8.67 9.43 -3.94
CA VAL A 7 8.67 8.91 -2.57
C VAL A 7 9.85 9.46 -1.79
N GLU A 8 11.04 9.57 -2.38
CA GLU A 8 12.21 10.15 -1.70
C GLU A 8 11.99 11.64 -1.40
N ASN A 9 11.37 12.38 -2.33
CA ASN A 9 10.96 13.76 -2.11
C ASN A 9 9.93 13.87 -0.98
N ALA A 10 8.93 12.98 -0.95
CA ALA A 10 7.95 12.91 0.12
C ALA A 10 8.60 12.61 1.48
N LYS A 11 9.51 11.63 1.53
CA LYS A 11 10.28 11.27 2.72
C LYS A 11 11.12 12.43 3.23
N ALA A 12 11.75 13.20 2.35
CA ALA A 12 12.53 14.38 2.74
C ALA A 12 11.64 15.45 3.39
N VAL A 13 10.45 15.71 2.84
CA VAL A 13 9.48 16.65 3.42
C VAL A 13 8.98 16.14 4.78
N LEU A 14 8.55 14.88 4.86
CA LEU A 14 8.02 14.26 6.09
C LEU A 14 9.08 14.21 7.20
N SER A 15 10.32 13.80 6.88
CA SER A 15 11.43 13.77 7.85
C SER A 15 11.73 15.15 8.40
N GLY A 16 11.68 16.19 7.56
CA GLY A 16 11.79 17.56 8.03
C GLY A 16 10.61 17.95 8.94
N ALA A 17 9.40 17.52 8.60
CA ALA A 17 8.17 17.86 9.30
C ALA A 17 8.09 17.30 10.73
N VAL A 18 8.70 16.14 10.98
CA VAL A 18 8.85 15.56 12.35
C VAL A 18 9.49 16.57 13.32
N GLU A 19 10.40 17.42 12.85
CA GLU A 19 11.12 18.39 13.68
C GLU A 19 10.48 19.80 13.70
N TRP A 20 9.39 20.03 12.97
CA TRP A 20 8.85 21.38 12.81
C TRP A 20 8.15 21.90 14.06
N SER A 21 8.31 23.21 14.33
CA SER A 21 7.52 23.91 15.34
C SER A 21 6.03 23.96 14.97
N ILE A 22 5.18 24.23 15.96
CA ILE A 22 3.71 24.36 15.79
C ILE A 22 3.37 25.40 14.71
N MET A 23 4.05 26.56 14.75
CA MET A 23 3.82 27.64 13.79
C MET A 23 4.13 27.21 12.36
N LYS A 24 5.24 26.49 12.16
CA LYS A 24 5.62 25.99 10.85
C LYS A 24 4.64 24.93 10.34
N TRP A 25 4.15 24.06 11.21
CA TRP A 25 3.11 23.09 10.85
C TRP A 25 1.83 23.76 10.35
N LEU A 26 1.36 24.80 11.04
CA LEU A 26 0.14 25.51 10.64
C LEU A 26 0.27 26.18 9.26
N THR A 27 1.47 26.64 8.88
CA THR A 27 1.70 27.29 7.59
C THR A 27 2.04 26.32 6.46
N GLU A 28 2.76 25.23 6.75
CA GLU A 28 3.32 24.32 5.74
C GLU A 28 2.56 22.99 5.62
N LYS A 29 1.49 22.76 6.38
CA LYS A 29 0.71 21.50 6.32
C LYS A 29 0.26 21.10 4.91
N LYS A 30 -0.05 22.08 4.05
CA LYS A 30 -0.42 21.83 2.65
C LYS A 30 0.73 21.20 1.86
N ARG A 31 1.97 21.66 2.10
CA ARG A 31 3.18 21.09 1.48
C ARG A 31 3.38 19.64 1.90
N VAL A 32 3.19 19.34 3.19
CA VAL A 32 3.28 17.97 3.70
C VAL A 32 2.24 17.07 3.04
N ARG A 33 0.99 17.52 2.99
CA ARG A 33 -0.10 16.77 2.34
C ARG A 33 0.19 16.51 0.86
N THR A 34 0.54 17.53 0.09
CA THR A 34 0.86 17.37 -1.34
C THR A 34 2.03 16.42 -1.57
N ALA A 35 3.08 16.50 -0.74
CA ALA A 35 4.20 15.58 -0.84
C ALA A 35 3.79 14.14 -0.48
N ALA A 36 2.99 13.97 0.58
CA ALA A 36 2.49 12.67 1.00
C ALA A 36 1.59 12.02 -0.07
N ASP A 37 0.64 12.79 -0.62
CA ASP A 37 -0.26 12.34 -1.69
C ASP A 37 0.55 11.92 -2.93
N SER A 38 1.56 12.70 -3.31
CA SER A 38 2.45 12.38 -4.45
C SER A 38 3.28 11.12 -4.21
N GLY A 39 3.80 10.91 -3.00
CA GLY A 39 4.56 9.72 -2.64
C GLY A 39 3.68 8.46 -2.63
N THR A 40 2.47 8.58 -2.10
CA THR A 40 1.47 7.50 -2.08
C THR A 40 1.07 7.11 -3.50
N ALA A 41 0.73 8.08 -4.35
CA ALA A 41 0.34 7.82 -5.74
C ALA A 41 1.45 7.13 -6.55
N ALA A 42 2.71 7.51 -6.32
CA ALA A 42 3.83 6.88 -7.01
C ALA A 42 4.06 5.42 -6.54
N LEU A 43 3.77 5.11 -5.28
CA LEU A 43 3.77 3.73 -4.78
C LEU A 43 2.58 2.93 -5.32
N ASP A 44 1.39 3.52 -5.39
CA ASP A 44 0.20 2.90 -6.01
C ASP A 44 0.50 2.51 -7.46
N GLU A 45 1.08 3.42 -8.25
CA GLU A 45 1.44 3.17 -9.65
C GLU A 45 2.49 2.07 -9.78
N ALA A 46 3.53 2.09 -8.94
CA ALA A 46 4.58 1.08 -8.95
C ALA A 46 4.05 -0.32 -8.57
N GLU A 47 3.12 -0.40 -7.61
CA GLU A 47 2.46 -1.63 -7.21
C GLU A 47 1.57 -2.17 -8.35
N LEU A 48 0.75 -1.31 -8.95
CA LEU A 48 -0.13 -1.66 -10.07
C LEU A 48 0.67 -2.16 -11.26
N ALA A 49 1.79 -1.52 -11.60
CA ALA A 49 2.67 -1.97 -12.68
C ALA A 49 3.23 -3.38 -12.42
N VAL A 50 3.56 -3.71 -11.17
CA VAL A 50 4.03 -5.06 -10.81
C VAL A 50 2.92 -6.09 -10.93
N LYS A 51 1.73 -5.79 -10.39
CA LYS A 51 0.58 -6.70 -10.40
C LYS A 51 0.01 -6.91 -11.81
N ALA A 52 0.11 -5.91 -12.69
CA ALA A 52 -0.26 -6.04 -14.09
C ALA A 52 0.59 -7.08 -14.86
N GLU A 53 1.80 -7.37 -14.40
CA GLU A 53 2.68 -8.40 -14.99
C GLU A 53 2.51 -9.78 -14.32
N TRP A 54 1.55 -9.96 -13.42
CA TRP A 54 1.31 -11.25 -12.79
C TRP A 54 0.73 -12.28 -13.77
N PRO A 55 1.17 -13.55 -13.69
CA PRO A 55 0.47 -14.63 -14.37
C PRO A 55 -0.96 -14.75 -13.85
N GLU A 56 -1.88 -15.19 -14.71
CA GLU A 56 -3.31 -15.30 -14.41
C GLU A 56 -3.58 -16.12 -13.13
N GLU A 57 -2.82 -17.19 -12.92
CA GLU A 57 -2.94 -18.04 -11.72
C GLU A 57 -2.65 -17.27 -10.43
N LEU A 58 -1.58 -16.46 -10.39
CA LEU A 58 -1.25 -15.64 -9.22
C LEU A 58 -2.29 -14.53 -9.01
N ASN A 59 -2.78 -13.93 -10.09
CA ASN A 59 -3.88 -12.95 -10.04
C ASN A 59 -5.14 -13.56 -9.44
N ASN A 60 -5.59 -14.72 -9.92
CA ASN A 60 -6.78 -15.40 -9.41
C ASN A 60 -6.62 -15.84 -7.95
N ALA A 61 -5.45 -16.39 -7.58
CA ALA A 61 -5.15 -16.77 -6.20
C ALA A 61 -5.15 -15.56 -5.25
N TYR A 62 -4.65 -14.41 -5.68
CA TYR A 62 -4.67 -13.19 -4.89
C TYR A 62 -6.07 -12.57 -4.81
N ALA A 63 -6.80 -12.52 -5.93
CA ALA A 63 -8.14 -11.95 -5.99
C ALA A 63 -9.15 -12.75 -5.12
N GLU A 64 -8.98 -14.06 -4.96
CA GLU A 64 -9.73 -14.86 -3.97
C GLU A 64 -9.59 -14.32 -2.53
N LEU A 65 -8.46 -13.69 -2.19
CA LEU A 65 -8.19 -13.16 -0.85
C LEU A 65 -8.74 -11.74 -0.63
N VAL A 66 -9.24 -11.09 -1.67
CA VAL A 66 -9.72 -9.70 -1.65
C VAL A 66 -11.21 -9.71 -1.96
N PRO A 67 -12.08 -9.89 -0.95
CA PRO A 67 -13.52 -9.83 -1.19
C PRO A 67 -13.93 -8.44 -1.65
N PRO A 68 -14.93 -8.33 -2.53
CA PRO A 68 -15.47 -7.04 -2.94
C PRO A 68 -16.20 -6.38 -1.77
N GLU A 69 -16.33 -5.05 -1.83
CA GLU A 69 -17.25 -4.33 -0.95
C GLU A 69 -18.69 -4.83 -1.19
N PRO A 70 -19.48 -5.07 -0.13
CA PRO A 70 -20.82 -5.61 -0.27
C PRO A 70 -21.76 -4.61 -0.94
N GLY A 71 -22.72 -5.12 -1.72
CA GLY A 71 -23.77 -4.29 -2.32
C GLY A 71 -23.58 -3.96 -3.80
N ASP A 72 -22.57 -4.55 -4.45
CA ASP A 72 -22.47 -4.62 -5.90
C ASP A 72 -22.64 -6.08 -6.39
N PRO A 73 -23.83 -6.44 -6.92
CA PRO A 73 -24.09 -7.80 -7.41
C PRO A 73 -23.15 -8.24 -8.53
N PHE A 74 -22.59 -7.30 -9.32
CA PHE A 74 -21.65 -7.63 -10.37
C PHE A 74 -20.31 -8.06 -9.76
N ALA A 75 -19.78 -7.24 -8.83
CA ALA A 75 -18.54 -7.54 -8.13
C ALA A 75 -18.63 -8.85 -7.31
N GLU A 76 -19.77 -9.09 -6.65
CA GLU A 76 -20.04 -10.34 -5.94
C GLU A 76 -20.01 -11.56 -6.88
N SER A 77 -20.59 -11.43 -8.08
CA SER A 77 -20.57 -12.50 -9.09
C SER A 77 -19.18 -12.77 -9.66
N GLU A 78 -18.40 -11.72 -9.91
CA GLU A 78 -17.02 -11.81 -10.37
C GLU A 78 -16.13 -12.49 -9.32
N TYR A 79 -16.31 -12.13 -8.04
CA TYR A 79 -15.58 -12.75 -6.94
C TYR A 79 -15.88 -14.25 -6.81
N GLU A 80 -17.13 -14.68 -6.95
CA GLU A 80 -17.46 -16.11 -6.94
C GLU A 80 -16.85 -16.87 -8.15
N TYR A 81 -16.75 -16.23 -9.31
CA TYR A 81 -16.03 -16.80 -10.46
C TYR A 81 -14.53 -16.96 -10.15
N VAL A 82 -13.90 -15.94 -9.59
CA VAL A 82 -12.48 -15.98 -9.19
C VAL A 82 -12.22 -17.10 -8.16
N LYS A 83 -13.08 -17.26 -7.15
CA LYS A 83 -12.96 -18.35 -6.17
C LYS A 83 -12.98 -19.73 -6.83
N GLN A 84 -13.82 -19.91 -7.85
CA GLN A 84 -13.87 -21.17 -8.60
C GLN A 84 -12.57 -21.40 -9.40
N MET A 85 -12.04 -20.36 -10.03
CA MET A 85 -10.76 -20.42 -10.75
C MET A 85 -9.60 -20.72 -9.80
N ALA A 86 -9.60 -20.11 -8.61
CA ALA A 86 -8.54 -20.29 -7.63
C ALA A 86 -8.59 -21.65 -6.91
N ALA A 87 -9.77 -22.29 -6.81
CA ALA A 87 -9.93 -23.55 -6.09
C ALA A 87 -8.95 -24.65 -6.55
N GLY A 88 -8.71 -24.76 -7.86
CA GLY A 88 -7.84 -25.77 -8.46
C GLY A 88 -6.35 -25.40 -8.56
N LEU A 89 -5.96 -24.20 -8.13
CA LEU A 89 -4.58 -23.74 -8.27
C LEU A 89 -3.62 -24.48 -7.31
N PRO A 90 -2.33 -24.63 -7.69
CA PRO A 90 -1.31 -25.20 -6.82
C PRO A 90 -1.20 -24.46 -5.48
N GLU A 91 -0.95 -25.20 -4.40
CA GLU A 91 -0.85 -24.61 -3.06
C GLU A 91 0.33 -23.65 -2.95
N GLU A 92 1.39 -23.87 -3.73
CA GLU A 92 2.54 -22.99 -3.83
C GLU A 92 2.13 -21.59 -4.35
N ILE A 93 1.26 -21.51 -5.37
CA ILE A 93 0.75 -20.24 -5.90
C ILE A 93 -0.15 -19.55 -4.87
N LYS A 94 -1.02 -20.32 -4.20
CA LYS A 94 -1.87 -19.79 -3.12
C LYS A 94 -1.05 -19.26 -1.95
N ALA A 95 0.04 -19.94 -1.58
CA ALA A 95 0.94 -19.49 -0.53
C ALA A 95 1.64 -18.17 -0.90
N LEU A 96 2.09 -18.03 -2.15
CA LEU A 96 2.65 -16.77 -2.65
C LEU A 96 1.62 -15.63 -2.58
N ALA A 97 0.39 -15.87 -3.02
CA ALA A 97 -0.69 -14.88 -2.96
C ALA A 97 -0.98 -14.42 -1.51
N ARG A 98 -1.03 -15.36 -0.55
CA ARG A 98 -1.22 -15.03 0.87
C ARG A 98 -0.09 -14.17 1.44
N GLN A 99 1.16 -14.49 1.11
CA GLN A 99 2.31 -13.69 1.55
C GLN A 99 2.25 -12.25 1.03
N VAL A 100 1.83 -12.07 -0.23
CA VAL A 100 1.65 -10.73 -0.80
C VAL A 100 0.51 -10.00 -0.08
N LYS A 101 -0.63 -10.67 0.12
CA LYS A 101 -1.79 -10.10 0.83
C LYS A 101 -1.45 -9.65 2.25
N GLU A 102 -0.70 -10.45 3.00
CA GLU A 102 -0.23 -10.08 4.35
C GLU A 102 0.62 -8.81 4.33
N ALA A 103 1.49 -8.65 3.34
CA ALA A 103 2.31 -7.45 3.20
C ALA A 103 1.49 -6.23 2.77
N ASP A 104 0.53 -6.40 1.85
CA ASP A 104 -0.39 -5.35 1.41
C ASP A 104 -1.30 -4.89 2.55
N ASP A 105 -1.79 -5.81 3.38
CA ASP A 105 -2.59 -5.51 4.56
C ASP A 105 -1.80 -4.72 5.60
N ALA A 106 -0.54 -5.12 5.85
CA ALA A 106 0.34 -4.38 6.75
C ALA A 106 0.63 -2.96 6.23
N ALA A 107 0.87 -2.80 4.93
CA ALA A 107 1.07 -1.50 4.30
C ALA A 107 -0.19 -0.63 4.35
N THR A 108 -1.37 -1.22 4.11
CA THR A 108 -2.66 -0.54 4.16
C THR A 108 -2.98 -0.05 5.57
N ALA A 109 -2.85 -0.93 6.57
CA ALA A 109 -3.09 -0.58 7.97
C ALA A 109 -2.15 0.54 8.46
N ALA A 110 -0.89 0.53 8.03
CA ALA A 110 0.06 1.58 8.38
C ALA A 110 -0.30 2.94 7.76
N ARG A 111 -0.77 2.94 6.49
CA ARG A 111 -1.27 4.15 5.84
C ARG A 111 -2.50 4.71 6.56
N GLU A 112 -3.49 3.85 6.81
CA GLU A 112 -4.73 4.24 7.51
C GLU A 112 -4.45 4.81 8.90
N LEU A 113 -3.50 4.22 9.64
CA LEU A 113 -3.05 4.74 10.92
C LEU A 113 -2.44 6.15 10.78
N ALA A 114 -1.57 6.37 9.79
CA ALA A 114 -0.98 7.68 9.54
C ALA A 114 -2.06 8.72 9.18
N GLU A 115 -3.00 8.37 8.31
CA GLU A 115 -4.13 9.22 7.92
C GLU A 115 -5.04 9.55 9.10
N GLN A 116 -5.34 8.57 9.95
CA GLN A 116 -6.12 8.77 11.17
C GLN A 116 -5.41 9.75 12.11
N ILE A 117 -4.10 9.58 12.33
CA ILE A 117 -3.32 10.49 13.19
C ILE A 117 -3.28 11.90 12.60
N PHE A 118 -3.17 12.07 11.28
CA PHE A 118 -3.26 13.38 10.64
C PHE A 118 -4.65 14.01 10.79
N SER A 119 -5.73 13.23 10.62
CA SER A 119 -7.11 13.69 10.82
C SER A 119 -7.32 14.15 12.28
N ASP A 120 -6.81 13.37 13.23
CA ASP A 120 -6.80 13.70 14.65
C ASP A 120 -5.96 14.96 14.94
N ALA A 121 -4.82 15.12 14.28
CA ALA A 121 -3.99 16.31 14.39
C ALA A 121 -4.72 17.56 13.88
N GLU A 122 -5.44 17.47 12.77
CA GLU A 122 -6.21 18.57 12.21
C GLU A 122 -7.40 18.94 13.11
N SER A 123 -8.17 17.96 13.57
CA SER A 123 -9.34 18.18 14.43
C SER A 123 -8.96 18.76 15.81
N LYS A 124 -7.83 18.32 16.38
CA LYS A 124 -7.33 18.79 17.69
C LYS A 124 -6.37 19.97 17.57
N MET A 125 -6.07 20.44 16.36
CA MET A 125 -5.05 21.46 16.07
C MET A 125 -3.69 21.15 16.74
N SER A 126 -3.28 19.88 16.70
CA SER A 126 -2.13 19.38 17.45
C SER A 126 -0.92 19.12 16.55
N ALA A 127 0.12 19.94 16.72
CA ALA A 127 1.38 19.73 16.01
C ALA A 127 2.13 18.48 16.49
N SER A 128 1.97 18.05 17.76
CA SER A 128 2.61 16.81 18.22
C SER A 128 2.00 15.59 17.53
N LEU A 129 0.68 15.57 17.33
CA LEU A 129 0.03 14.54 16.53
C LEU A 129 0.42 14.66 15.05
N ALA A 130 0.56 15.87 14.50
CA ALA A 130 1.02 16.03 13.12
C ALA A 130 2.44 15.45 12.89
N ARG A 131 3.35 15.64 13.85
CA ARG A 131 4.68 15.01 13.81
C ARG A 131 4.59 13.49 13.89
N GLN A 132 3.77 12.97 14.79
CA GLN A 132 3.52 11.52 14.88
C GLN A 132 2.92 10.97 13.58
N GLY A 133 2.00 11.70 12.95
CA GLY A 133 1.45 11.34 11.63
C GLY A 133 2.53 11.30 10.56
N ALA A 134 3.48 12.24 10.58
CA ALA A 134 4.61 12.25 9.66
C ALA A 134 5.55 11.05 9.88
N GLU A 135 5.83 10.68 11.13
CA GLU A 135 6.58 9.46 11.45
C GLU A 135 5.87 8.21 10.93
N LYS A 136 4.56 8.08 11.16
CA LYS A 136 3.77 6.93 10.68
C LYS A 136 3.65 6.88 9.17
N ALA A 137 3.60 8.02 8.48
CA ALA A 137 3.63 8.04 7.02
C ALA A 137 4.98 7.53 6.46
N LEU A 138 6.10 7.86 7.12
CA LEU A 138 7.41 7.33 6.75
C LEU A 138 7.46 5.80 6.93
N GLU A 139 6.96 5.29 8.06
CA GLU A 139 6.85 3.84 8.31
C GLU A 139 5.97 3.15 7.25
N ALA A 140 4.83 3.76 6.89
CA ALA A 140 3.92 3.24 5.87
C ALA A 140 4.61 3.12 4.49
N TYR A 141 5.46 4.07 4.11
CA TYR A 141 6.23 3.99 2.87
C TYR A 141 7.22 2.82 2.86
N GLU A 142 7.89 2.54 3.97
CA GLU A 142 8.79 1.39 4.07
C GLU A 142 8.02 0.06 3.93
N LEU A 143 6.89 -0.07 4.63
CA LEU A 143 6.04 -1.26 4.51
C LEU A 143 5.49 -1.43 3.10
N ARG A 144 5.19 -0.33 2.42
CA ARG A 144 4.73 -0.39 1.03
C ARG A 144 5.81 -0.80 0.04
N TYR A 145 7.06 -0.38 0.25
CA TYR A 145 8.18 -0.92 -0.51
C TYR A 145 8.38 -2.42 -0.28
N ILE A 146 8.18 -2.90 0.96
CA ILE A 146 8.23 -4.34 1.29
C ILE A 146 7.11 -5.09 0.56
N ALA A 147 5.89 -4.56 0.57
CA ALA A 147 4.74 -5.14 -0.12
C ALA A 147 4.97 -5.26 -1.64
N ILE A 148 5.46 -4.18 -2.28
CA ILE A 148 5.78 -4.22 -3.72
C ILE A 148 6.95 -5.19 -4.00
N ALA A 149 7.93 -5.29 -3.11
CA ALA A 149 9.00 -6.28 -3.24
C ALA A 149 8.47 -7.73 -3.12
N ALA A 150 7.55 -7.99 -2.21
CA ALA A 150 6.87 -9.27 -2.08
C ALA A 150 6.07 -9.61 -3.35
N ALA A 151 5.31 -8.66 -3.89
CA ALA A 151 4.58 -8.80 -5.14
C ALA A 151 5.50 -9.14 -6.34
N LYS A 152 6.67 -8.49 -6.43
CA LYS A 152 7.69 -8.80 -7.45
C LYS A 152 8.28 -10.20 -7.26
N ALA A 153 8.57 -10.58 -6.03
CA ALA A 153 9.12 -11.90 -5.70
C ALA A 153 8.12 -13.02 -6.03
N ALA A 154 6.85 -12.84 -5.66
CA ALA A 154 5.77 -13.77 -5.96
C ALA A 154 5.58 -13.96 -7.47
N ARG A 155 5.56 -12.85 -8.24
CA ARG A 155 5.53 -12.91 -9.71
C ARG A 155 6.66 -13.76 -10.28
N ASN A 156 7.90 -13.47 -9.87
CA ASN A 156 9.07 -14.18 -10.38
C ASN A 156 9.04 -15.67 -9.98
N ALA A 157 8.59 -15.99 -8.76
CA ALA A 157 8.44 -17.37 -8.31
C ALA A 157 7.36 -18.12 -9.11
N ALA A 158 6.20 -17.49 -9.33
CA ALA A 158 5.11 -18.07 -10.12
C ALA A 158 5.52 -18.34 -11.58
N MET A 159 6.25 -17.41 -12.21
CA MET A 159 6.74 -17.61 -13.59
C MET A 159 7.80 -18.70 -13.71
N ASN A 160 8.64 -18.88 -12.69
CA ASN A 160 9.71 -19.89 -12.71
C ASN A 160 9.23 -21.30 -12.28
N GLY A 161 8.13 -21.38 -11.52
CA GLY A 161 7.51 -22.64 -11.10
C GLY A 161 6.54 -23.23 -12.13
N ALA A 162 6.18 -22.48 -13.17
CA ALA A 162 5.28 -22.90 -14.26
C ALA A 162 5.98 -23.73 -15.36
N GLY A 163 7.19 -24.27 -15.09
CA GLY A 163 8.02 -25.03 -16.03
C GLY A 163 8.15 -26.51 -15.70
#